data_AF-A0A8C7YX01-F1
#
_entry.id   AF-A0A8C7YX01-F1
#
_cell.length_a   1.000
_cell.length_b   1.000
_cell.length_c   1.000
_cell.angle_alpha   90.00
_cell.angle_beta   90.00
_cell.angle_gamma   90.00
#
_symmetry.space_group_name_H-M   'P 1'
#
loop_
_entity.id
_entity.type
_entity.pdbx_description
1 polymer ?
#
loop_
_entity_poly.entity_id
_entity_poly.type
_entity_poly.pdbx_seq_one_letter_code
_entity_poly.pdbx_strand_id
1 'polypeptide(L)'
;CPQKQITNGGPFCVEFACVVLRHTGYLSRMSPAGIGVDSPDDLCILYSNRAACYLKDGNSADCIQDCTKALELQPYSLKPLLRRAMAYESLERYRKAYVDYKTVLQMDTGIQAAHDSVHRITKMLIEEDGPEWREKLPEIPAVPLSVQQQHREKPASIEQAQAPGQQNTLTKSTLNPKPSTQAKGVGLLKQEGNGLVKKGLFQEALQKYSECLALKPDDCALYTNRAVCYLKLLNFEEAKQDCDSAIRLDPTNKKAFYRRALAFKGLQVIKLPPSRLLGLFINLS
;
A
#
# COMPACT_ATOMS: atom_id res chain seq x y z
N CYS A 1 -4.39 26.16 5.22
CA CYS A 1 -4.72 25.03 6.12
C CYS A 1 -4.24 23.72 5.51
N PRO A 2 -3.66 22.79 6.28
CA PRO A 2 -3.11 21.54 5.73
C PRO A 2 -4.22 20.57 5.29
N GLN A 3 -3.98 19.83 4.21
CA GLN A 3 -4.93 18.91 3.61
C GLN A 3 -5.13 17.65 4.49
N LYS A 4 -6.36 17.38 4.95
CA LYS A 4 -6.69 16.09 5.58
C LYS A 4 -6.68 14.99 4.52
N GLN A 5 -5.76 14.04 4.64
CA GLN A 5 -5.58 12.94 3.67
C GLN A 5 -6.76 11.96 3.72
N ILE A 6 -7.44 11.74 2.60
CA ILE A 6 -8.47 10.70 2.47
C ILE A 6 -7.79 9.33 2.35
N THR A 7 -7.61 8.65 3.49
CA THR A 7 -6.92 7.36 3.61
C THR A 7 -7.75 6.30 4.34
N ASN A 8 -9.04 6.19 3.97
CA ASN A 8 -9.90 5.10 4.45
C ASN A 8 -9.48 3.77 3.79
N GLY A 9 -8.57 3.10 4.49
CA GLY A 9 -7.67 2.05 3.99
C GLY A 9 -6.28 2.37 4.52
N GLY A 10 -5.97 1.81 5.71
CA GLY A 10 -4.94 2.34 6.61
C GLY A 10 -3.57 2.58 5.97
N PRO A 11 -2.79 3.56 6.48
CA PRO A 11 -1.61 4.12 5.81
C PRO A 11 -0.60 3.05 5.37
N PHE A 12 -0.44 2.01 6.19
CA PHE A 12 0.36 0.82 5.90
C PHE A 12 0.12 0.23 4.51
N CYS A 13 -1.12 0.10 4.04
CA CYS A 13 -1.40 -0.54 2.74
C CYS A 13 -0.97 0.31 1.55
N VAL A 14 -1.18 1.63 1.60
CA VAL A 14 -0.81 2.54 0.51
C VAL A 14 0.70 2.70 0.46
N GLU A 15 1.36 2.94 1.60
CA GLU A 15 2.82 3.11 1.64
C GLU A 15 3.57 1.81 1.28
N PHE A 16 3.07 0.65 1.74
CA PHE A 16 3.54 -0.66 1.30
C PHE A 16 3.47 -0.82 -0.23
N ALA A 17 2.31 -0.55 -0.82
CA ALA A 17 2.12 -0.67 -2.27
C ALA A 17 3.02 0.30 -3.05
N CYS A 18 3.19 1.54 -2.58
CA CYS A 18 4.04 2.52 -3.25
C CYS A 18 5.48 2.04 -3.42
N VAL A 19 6.08 1.48 -2.38
CA VAL A 19 7.50 1.13 -2.41
C VAL A 19 7.73 -0.30 -2.93
N VAL A 20 6.75 -1.21 -2.79
CA VAL A 20 6.80 -2.54 -3.42
C VAL A 20 6.59 -2.45 -4.93
N LEU A 21 5.53 -1.78 -5.41
CA LEU A 21 5.14 -1.82 -6.82
C LEU A 21 6.07 -1.00 -7.74
N ARG A 22 6.82 -0.03 -7.20
CA ARG A 22 7.87 0.70 -7.94
C ARG A 22 9.17 -0.10 -8.12
N HIS A 23 9.58 -0.91 -7.13
CA HIS A 23 10.95 -1.45 -7.10
C HIS A 23 11.05 -2.96 -7.33
N THR A 24 9.96 -3.72 -7.23
CA THR A 24 10.01 -5.19 -7.36
C THR A 24 9.67 -5.71 -8.76
N GLY A 25 9.21 -4.85 -9.67
CA GLY A 25 8.76 -5.25 -11.00
C GLY A 25 7.56 -6.21 -11.00
N TYR A 26 6.83 -6.29 -9.88
CA TYR A 26 5.77 -7.29 -9.64
C TYR A 26 4.72 -7.31 -10.76
N LEU A 27 4.15 -6.14 -11.09
CA LEU A 27 3.19 -5.95 -12.18
C LEU A 27 3.76 -6.18 -13.59
N SER A 28 5.08 -6.33 -13.76
CA SER A 28 5.74 -6.75 -15.01
C SER A 28 6.08 -8.25 -15.03
N ARG A 29 6.03 -8.93 -13.89
CA ARG A 29 6.07 -10.40 -13.79
C ARG A 29 4.67 -11.02 -13.83
N MET A 30 3.64 -10.24 -13.53
CA MET A 30 2.21 -10.57 -13.70
C MET A 30 1.80 -10.57 -15.18
N SER A 31 2.46 -11.42 -15.97
CA SER A 31 1.99 -11.79 -17.31
C SER A 31 0.72 -12.66 -17.19
N PRO A 32 -0.25 -12.61 -18.12
CA PRO A 32 -1.50 -13.37 -18.03
C PRO A 32 -1.35 -14.90 -17.93
N ALA A 33 -0.16 -15.45 -18.20
CA ALA A 33 0.20 -16.85 -17.95
C ALA A 33 1.47 -16.90 -17.09
N GLY A 34 1.33 -17.10 -15.77
CA GLY A 34 2.46 -16.84 -14.85
C GLY A 34 2.37 -17.33 -13.40
N ILE A 35 1.54 -18.34 -13.07
CA ILE A 35 1.53 -19.03 -11.75
C ILE A 35 1.30 -18.08 -10.55
N GLY A 36 0.06 -17.61 -10.39
CA GLY A 36 -0.44 -16.90 -9.22
C GLY A 36 -1.97 -16.89 -9.24
N VAL A 37 -2.62 -17.02 -8.09
CA VAL A 37 -4.10 -16.93 -7.99
C VAL A 37 -4.46 -15.49 -7.68
N ASP A 38 -4.27 -14.61 -8.67
CA ASP A 38 -4.63 -13.19 -8.59
C ASP A 38 -6.04 -13.01 -9.16
N SER A 39 -7.02 -12.62 -8.33
CA SER A 39 -8.35 -12.24 -8.83
C SER A 39 -8.25 -10.96 -9.68
N PRO A 40 -9.14 -10.74 -10.69
CA PRO A 40 -9.35 -9.42 -11.27
C PRO A 40 -9.55 -8.31 -10.21
N ASP A 41 -10.16 -8.64 -9.07
CA ASP A 41 -10.28 -7.75 -7.91
C ASP A 41 -8.92 -7.33 -7.33
N ASP A 42 -8.03 -8.31 -7.09
CA ASP A 42 -6.69 -8.06 -6.53
C ASP A 42 -5.84 -7.25 -7.50
N LEU A 43 -5.90 -7.57 -8.80
CA LEU A 43 -5.20 -6.81 -9.84
C LEU A 43 -5.73 -5.37 -9.95
N CYS A 44 -7.05 -5.16 -9.84
CA CYS A 44 -7.67 -3.83 -9.69
C CYS A 44 -7.12 -3.09 -8.45
N ILE A 45 -7.04 -3.76 -7.29
CA ILE A 45 -6.49 -3.17 -6.05
C ILE A 45 -5.01 -2.78 -6.24
N LEU A 46 -4.21 -3.60 -6.93
CA LEU A 46 -2.79 -3.32 -7.18
C LEU A 46 -2.59 -2.12 -8.13
N TYR A 47 -3.28 -2.07 -9.27
CA TYR A 47 -3.26 -0.90 -10.16
C TYR A 47 -3.76 0.37 -9.46
N SER A 48 -4.89 0.27 -8.74
CA SER A 48 -5.45 1.37 -7.95
C SER A 48 -4.44 1.92 -6.95
N ASN A 49 -3.68 1.05 -6.28
CA ASN A 49 -2.68 1.47 -5.30
C ASN A 49 -1.42 2.04 -5.96
N ARG A 50 -0.95 1.51 -7.10
CA ARG A 50 0.18 2.12 -7.84
C ARG A 50 -0.19 3.53 -8.34
N ALA A 51 -1.41 3.73 -8.86
CA ALA A 51 -1.92 5.05 -9.21
C ALA A 51 -1.91 6.06 -8.04
N ALA A 52 -2.29 5.62 -6.84
CA ALA A 52 -2.24 6.46 -5.62
C ALA A 52 -0.83 6.97 -5.30
N CYS A 53 0.19 6.25 -5.76
CA CYS A 53 1.59 6.57 -5.54
C CYS A 53 2.13 7.48 -6.66
N TYR A 54 1.65 7.34 -7.89
CA TYR A 54 1.92 8.30 -8.96
C TYR A 54 1.33 9.68 -8.66
N LEU A 55 0.12 9.77 -8.07
CA LEU A 55 -0.42 11.04 -7.54
C LEU A 55 0.49 11.70 -6.50
N LYS A 56 1.11 10.90 -5.61
CA LYS A 56 2.06 11.43 -4.60
C LYS A 56 3.38 11.91 -5.21
N ASP A 57 3.74 11.47 -6.41
CA ASP A 57 4.91 11.96 -7.15
C ASP A 57 4.58 13.17 -8.06
N GLY A 58 3.31 13.50 -8.25
CA GLY A 58 2.85 14.43 -9.29
C GLY A 58 2.82 13.85 -10.71
N ASN A 59 3.04 12.54 -10.89
CA ASN A 59 2.96 11.88 -12.20
C ASN A 59 1.50 11.52 -12.55
N SER A 60 0.72 12.54 -12.90
CA SER A 60 -0.70 12.35 -13.22
C SER A 60 -0.94 11.53 -14.49
N ALA A 61 0.02 11.46 -15.43
CA ALA A 61 -0.12 10.70 -16.67
C ALA A 61 -0.15 9.18 -16.44
N ASP A 62 0.81 8.63 -15.69
CA ASP A 62 0.82 7.19 -15.38
C ASP A 62 -0.28 6.80 -14.39
N CYS A 63 -0.69 7.73 -13.50
CA CYS A 63 -1.87 7.56 -12.67
C CYS A 63 -3.15 7.31 -13.49
N ILE A 64 -3.36 8.07 -14.58
CA ILE A 64 -4.55 7.89 -15.44
C ILE A 64 -4.52 6.52 -16.14
N GLN A 65 -3.35 6.06 -16.59
CA GLN A 65 -3.21 4.74 -17.21
C GLN A 65 -3.56 3.62 -16.22
N ASP A 66 -3.01 3.65 -15.01
CA ASP A 66 -3.28 2.64 -13.98
C ASP A 66 -4.72 2.68 -13.48
N CYS A 67 -5.31 3.86 -13.26
CA CYS A 67 -6.72 3.94 -12.89
C CYS A 67 -7.63 3.44 -14.01
N THR A 68 -7.25 3.64 -15.28
CA THR A 68 -8.05 3.13 -16.41
C THR A 68 -7.98 1.60 -16.47
N LYS A 69 -6.80 0.99 -16.32
CA LYS A 69 -6.65 -0.48 -16.19
C LYS A 69 -7.40 -1.06 -14.99
N ALA A 70 -7.39 -0.37 -13.85
CA ALA A 70 -8.19 -0.79 -12.69
C ALA A 70 -9.72 -0.73 -12.94
N LEU A 71 -10.17 0.15 -13.85
CA LEU A 71 -11.58 0.30 -14.23
C LEU A 71 -11.98 -0.57 -15.43
N GLU A 72 -11.04 -0.97 -16.28
CA GLU A 72 -11.23 -2.06 -17.26
C GLU A 72 -11.52 -3.39 -16.53
N LEU A 73 -10.88 -3.61 -15.38
CA LEU A 73 -11.10 -4.77 -14.52
C LEU A 73 -12.38 -4.65 -13.66
N GLN A 74 -12.61 -3.48 -13.03
CA GLN A 74 -13.77 -3.23 -12.18
C GLN A 74 -14.37 -1.83 -12.44
N PRO A 75 -15.30 -1.69 -13.41
CA PRO A 75 -15.77 -0.39 -13.92
C PRO A 75 -16.33 0.62 -12.90
N TYR A 76 -16.76 0.13 -11.73
CA TYR A 76 -17.32 0.95 -10.65
C TYR A 76 -16.51 0.80 -9.35
N SER A 77 -15.19 0.84 -9.49
CA SER A 77 -14.25 0.90 -8.37
C SER A 77 -14.03 2.35 -7.94
N LEU A 78 -14.54 2.73 -6.76
CA LEU A 78 -14.57 4.11 -6.29
C LEU A 78 -13.17 4.74 -6.11
N LYS A 79 -12.18 3.93 -5.68
CA LYS A 79 -10.81 4.41 -5.43
C LYS A 79 -10.07 4.76 -6.73
N PRO A 80 -10.06 3.93 -7.79
CA PRO A 80 -9.59 4.31 -9.12
C PRO A 80 -10.30 5.53 -9.71
N LEU A 81 -11.64 5.61 -9.66
CA LEU A 81 -12.38 6.77 -10.21
C LEU A 81 -11.93 8.08 -9.55
N LEU A 82 -11.90 8.13 -8.21
CA LEU A 82 -11.48 9.32 -7.48
C LEU A 82 -10.02 9.70 -7.79
N ARG A 83 -9.13 8.70 -7.88
CA ARG A 83 -7.71 8.90 -8.22
C ARG A 83 -7.52 9.40 -9.66
N ARG A 84 -8.33 8.91 -10.61
CA ARG A 84 -8.34 9.36 -12.01
C ARG A 84 -8.88 10.79 -12.14
N ALA A 85 -9.93 11.12 -11.39
CA ALA A 85 -10.48 12.48 -11.34
C ALA A 85 -9.44 13.52 -10.87
N MET A 86 -8.74 13.22 -9.77
CA MET A 86 -7.64 14.05 -9.26
C MET A 86 -6.47 14.19 -10.26
N ALA A 87 -6.16 13.13 -10.99
CA ALA A 87 -5.12 13.14 -12.02
C ALA A 87 -5.54 13.93 -13.28
N TYR A 88 -6.82 13.92 -13.64
CA TYR A 88 -7.34 14.80 -14.68
C TYR A 88 -7.42 16.26 -14.25
N GLU A 89 -7.80 16.55 -13.00
CA GLU A 89 -7.84 17.91 -12.44
C GLU A 89 -6.45 18.56 -12.42
N SER A 90 -5.41 17.80 -12.03
CA SER A 90 -3.99 18.24 -12.03
C SER A 90 -3.33 18.27 -13.41
N LEU A 91 -4.05 17.88 -14.47
CA LEU A 91 -3.66 18.10 -15.87
C LEU A 91 -4.60 19.05 -16.61
N GLU A 92 -5.44 19.79 -15.87
CA GLU A 92 -6.41 20.76 -16.41
C GLU A 92 -7.43 20.14 -17.38
N ARG A 93 -7.60 18.81 -17.33
CA ARG A 93 -8.54 18.04 -18.18
C ARG A 93 -9.94 18.04 -17.58
N TYR A 94 -10.43 19.24 -17.24
CA TYR A 94 -11.60 19.50 -16.41
C TYR A 94 -12.86 18.73 -16.84
N ARG A 95 -13.14 18.64 -18.14
CA ARG A 95 -14.27 17.86 -18.71
C ARG A 95 -14.26 16.39 -18.27
N LYS A 96 -13.09 15.74 -18.23
CA LYS A 96 -12.94 14.34 -17.83
C LYS A 96 -12.93 14.16 -16.31
N ALA A 97 -12.29 15.09 -15.59
CA ALA A 97 -12.36 15.13 -14.13
C ALA A 97 -13.81 15.27 -13.63
N TYR A 98 -14.61 16.13 -14.27
CA TYR A 98 -16.03 16.34 -13.94
C TYR A 98 -16.83 15.04 -14.01
N VAL A 99 -16.68 14.28 -15.09
CA VAL A 99 -17.39 13.00 -15.27
C VAL A 99 -16.97 11.98 -14.22
N ASP A 100 -15.66 11.76 -14.00
CA ASP A 100 -15.19 10.81 -12.98
C ASP A 100 -15.69 11.19 -11.57
N TYR A 101 -15.62 12.47 -11.17
CA TYR A 101 -16.16 12.93 -9.89
C TYR A 101 -17.70 12.78 -9.81
N LYS A 102 -18.43 13.02 -10.91
CA LYS A 102 -19.89 12.79 -10.95
C LYS A 102 -20.24 11.31 -10.83
N THR A 103 -19.48 10.41 -11.45
CA THR A 103 -19.63 8.95 -11.31
C THR A 103 -19.37 8.53 -9.86
N VAL A 104 -18.35 9.07 -9.18
CA VAL A 104 -18.12 8.85 -7.74
C VAL A 104 -19.33 9.32 -6.92
N LEU A 105 -19.87 10.51 -7.18
CA LEU A 105 -21.03 11.04 -6.44
C LEU A 105 -22.36 10.31 -6.72
N GLN A 106 -22.48 9.57 -7.82
CA GLN A 106 -23.61 8.62 -8.02
C GLN A 106 -23.49 7.38 -7.14
N MET A 107 -22.27 6.99 -6.76
CA MET A 107 -22.00 5.81 -5.92
C MET A 107 -22.02 6.14 -4.42
N ASP A 108 -21.37 7.24 -4.03
CA ASP A 108 -21.28 7.72 -2.65
C ASP A 108 -21.42 9.24 -2.60
N THR A 109 -22.56 9.71 -2.10
CA THR A 109 -22.89 11.13 -1.94
C THR A 109 -22.19 11.80 -0.75
N GLY A 110 -21.55 11.03 0.14
CA GLY A 110 -20.92 11.52 1.37
C GLY A 110 -19.55 12.18 1.16
N ILE A 111 -18.90 11.93 0.02
CA ILE A 111 -17.52 12.36 -0.25
C ILE A 111 -17.44 13.87 -0.52
N GLN A 112 -17.26 14.65 0.53
CA GLN A 112 -17.19 16.12 0.47
C GLN A 112 -16.14 16.63 -0.53
N ALA A 113 -14.95 16.02 -0.55
CA ALA A 113 -13.90 16.39 -1.49
C ALA A 113 -14.30 16.20 -2.98
N ALA A 114 -15.25 15.30 -3.29
CA ALA A 114 -15.77 15.19 -4.65
C ALA A 114 -16.76 16.32 -4.97
N HIS A 115 -17.61 16.73 -4.02
CA HIS A 115 -18.44 17.94 -4.15
C HIS A 115 -17.60 19.21 -4.32
N ASP A 116 -16.59 19.40 -3.47
CA ASP A 116 -15.66 20.54 -3.53
C ASP A 116 -14.98 20.62 -4.91
N SER A 117 -14.55 19.47 -5.45
CA SER A 117 -13.86 19.38 -6.73
C SER A 117 -14.80 19.60 -7.90
N VAL A 118 -16.02 19.05 -7.86
CA VAL A 118 -17.08 19.36 -8.82
C VAL A 118 -17.41 20.85 -8.82
N HIS A 119 -17.44 21.52 -7.65
CA HIS A 119 -17.69 22.95 -7.57
C HIS A 119 -16.55 23.78 -8.20
N ARG A 120 -15.28 23.49 -7.86
CA ARG A 120 -14.10 24.11 -8.50
C ARG A 120 -14.13 23.94 -10.03
N ILE A 121 -14.30 22.70 -10.49
CA ILE A 121 -14.31 22.36 -11.92
C ILE A 121 -15.49 23.01 -12.66
N THR A 122 -16.67 23.11 -12.02
CA THR A 122 -17.82 23.82 -12.59
C THR A 122 -17.48 25.29 -12.84
N LYS A 123 -16.74 25.95 -11.93
CA LYS A 123 -16.29 27.33 -12.12
C LYS A 123 -15.34 27.44 -13.32
N MET A 124 -14.30 26.59 -13.38
CA MET A 124 -13.33 26.60 -14.50
C MET A 124 -14.02 26.40 -15.85
N LEU A 125 -14.94 25.43 -15.95
CA LEU A 125 -15.67 25.15 -17.19
C LEU A 125 -16.60 26.30 -17.62
N ILE A 126 -17.20 27.03 -16.67
CA ILE A 126 -17.98 28.25 -16.98
C ILE A 126 -17.06 29.39 -17.46
N GLU A 127 -15.83 29.48 -16.93
CA GLU A 127 -14.85 30.49 -17.34
C GLU A 127 -14.21 30.17 -18.71
N GLU A 128 -14.11 28.89 -19.10
CA GLU A 128 -13.64 28.44 -20.41
C GLU A 128 -14.72 28.49 -21.51
N ASP A 129 -15.94 28.02 -21.23
CA ASP A 129 -16.98 27.78 -22.25
C ASP A 129 -18.18 28.72 -22.18
N GLY A 130 -18.33 29.51 -21.10
CA GLY A 130 -19.55 30.26 -20.82
C GLY A 130 -20.72 29.35 -20.39
N PRO A 131 -21.98 29.74 -20.67
CA PRO A 131 -23.17 29.04 -20.16
C PRO A 131 -23.36 27.62 -20.77
N GLU A 132 -22.87 27.40 -21.98
CA GLU A 132 -23.04 26.18 -22.79
C GLU A 132 -22.05 25.05 -22.44
N TRP A 133 -21.21 25.24 -21.42
CA TRP A 133 -20.17 24.28 -20.98
C TRP A 133 -20.65 22.83 -20.80
N ARG A 134 -21.95 22.64 -20.50
CA ARG A 134 -22.59 21.33 -20.32
C ARG A 134 -22.73 20.54 -21.62
N GLU A 135 -22.96 21.20 -22.75
CA GLU A 135 -23.15 20.55 -24.05
C GLU A 135 -21.83 19.99 -24.59
N LYS A 136 -20.72 20.61 -24.17
CA LYS A 136 -19.34 20.20 -24.47
C LYS A 136 -18.78 19.19 -23.44
N LEU A 137 -19.63 18.54 -22.65
CA LEU A 137 -19.23 17.44 -21.77
C LEU A 137 -19.33 16.08 -22.50
N PRO A 138 -18.39 15.14 -22.28
CA PRO A 138 -18.63 13.75 -22.66
C PRO A 138 -19.75 13.15 -21.79
N GLU A 139 -20.49 12.20 -22.36
CA GLU A 139 -21.60 11.54 -21.67
C GLU A 139 -21.19 10.93 -20.33
N ILE A 140 -21.99 11.16 -19.28
CA ILE A 140 -21.74 10.62 -17.95
C ILE A 140 -22.21 9.15 -17.94
N PRO A 141 -21.33 8.16 -17.70
CA PRO A 141 -21.74 6.77 -17.69
C PRO A 141 -22.72 6.52 -16.53
N ALA A 142 -23.91 6.00 -16.85
CA ALA A 142 -24.93 5.68 -15.86
C ALA A 142 -24.47 4.52 -14.96
N VAL A 143 -24.29 4.77 -13.66
CA VAL A 143 -23.94 3.73 -12.69
C VAL A 143 -25.19 2.91 -12.32
N PRO A 144 -25.21 1.58 -12.55
CA PRO A 144 -26.37 0.74 -12.21
C PRO A 144 -26.73 0.79 -10.73
N LEU A 145 -28.03 0.78 -10.42
CA LEU A 145 -28.56 0.91 -9.05
C LEU A 145 -28.00 -0.16 -8.09
N SER A 146 -27.73 -1.37 -8.58
CA SER A 146 -27.10 -2.45 -7.81
C SER A 146 -25.72 -2.09 -7.27
N VAL A 147 -24.94 -1.33 -8.03
CA VAL A 147 -23.61 -0.84 -7.60
C VAL A 147 -23.76 0.25 -6.53
N GLN A 148 -24.73 1.14 -6.71
CA GLN A 148 -25.05 2.18 -5.71
C GLN A 148 -25.49 1.56 -4.37
N GLN A 149 -26.24 0.46 -4.41
CA GLN A 149 -26.65 -0.32 -3.24
C GLN A 149 -25.46 -1.03 -2.58
N GLN A 150 -24.63 -1.76 -3.35
CA GLN A 150 -23.48 -2.50 -2.82
C GLN A 150 -22.42 -1.64 -2.11
N HIS A 151 -22.29 -0.35 -2.46
CA HIS A 151 -21.46 0.59 -1.71
C HIS A 151 -22.22 1.23 -0.53
N ARG A 152 -23.52 1.49 -0.66
CA ARG A 152 -24.38 2.01 0.42
C ARG A 152 -24.61 1.03 1.57
N GLU A 153 -24.47 -0.28 1.35
CA GLU A 153 -24.60 -1.32 2.38
C GLU A 153 -23.30 -1.59 3.17
N LYS A 154 -22.14 -1.14 2.67
CA LYS A 154 -20.84 -1.33 3.35
C LYS A 154 -20.53 -0.43 4.57
N PRO A 155 -21.15 0.75 4.83
CA PRO A 155 -20.81 1.63 5.94
C PRO A 155 -21.65 1.34 7.20
N ALA A 156 -21.54 0.13 7.76
CA ALA A 156 -22.00 -0.17 9.13
C ALA A 156 -21.38 -1.46 9.68
N SER A 157 -21.66 -2.60 9.03
CA SER A 157 -21.55 -3.94 9.64
C SER A 157 -20.13 -4.48 9.81
N ILE A 158 -19.11 -3.81 9.28
CA ILE A 158 -17.71 -4.28 9.30
C ILE A 158 -16.88 -3.55 10.36
N GLU A 159 -17.23 -2.32 10.74
CA GLU A 159 -16.40 -1.49 11.63
C GLU A 159 -16.57 -1.79 13.13
N GLN A 160 -17.62 -2.52 13.54
CA GLN A 160 -17.83 -2.92 14.94
C GLN A 160 -17.07 -4.19 15.37
N ALA A 161 -16.34 -4.85 14.47
CA ALA A 161 -15.73 -6.16 14.71
C ALA A 161 -14.18 -6.18 14.68
N GLN A 162 -13.52 -5.16 15.25
CA GLN A 162 -12.05 -5.16 15.32
C GLN A 162 -11.41 -4.38 16.49
N ALA A 163 -11.90 -4.61 17.71
CA ALA A 163 -11.11 -4.36 18.93
C ALA A 163 -9.96 -5.40 19.04
N PRO A 164 -8.78 -5.04 19.60
CA PRO A 164 -7.61 -5.93 19.65
C PRO A 164 -7.73 -7.01 20.74
N GLY A 165 -8.57 -8.02 20.48
CA GLY A 165 -8.75 -9.18 21.35
C GLY A 165 -7.47 -10.02 21.48
N GLN A 166 -7.01 -10.23 22.71
CA GLN A 166 -5.97 -11.21 23.02
C GLN A 166 -6.53 -12.61 22.80
N GLN A 167 -5.84 -13.46 22.01
CA GLN A 167 -6.11 -14.90 22.00
C GLN A 167 -4.83 -15.70 22.17
N ASN A 168 -4.87 -16.56 23.19
CA ASN A 168 -3.84 -17.50 23.59
C ASN A 168 -4.39 -18.91 23.28
N THR A 169 -3.57 -19.81 22.71
CA THR A 169 -3.52 -21.29 22.95
C THR A 169 -4.84 -22.03 23.32
N LEU A 170 -5.36 -23.11 22.69
CA LEU A 170 -4.82 -24.35 22.05
C LEU A 170 -5.97 -25.00 21.20
N THR A 171 -5.89 -26.01 20.30
CA THR A 171 -4.83 -26.68 19.48
C THR A 171 -5.48 -27.20 18.14
N LYS A 172 -5.61 -28.46 17.66
CA LYS A 172 -5.19 -29.84 18.05
C LYS A 172 -5.26 -30.90 16.91
N SER A 173 -4.19 -31.06 16.12
CA SER A 173 -3.85 -32.37 15.50
C SER A 173 -2.34 -32.41 15.16
N THR A 174 -1.51 -33.06 15.96
CA THR A 174 -1.12 -34.49 15.86
C THR A 174 -0.14 -34.77 14.70
N LEU A 175 1.15 -34.58 14.97
CA LEU A 175 2.22 -35.57 14.73
C LEU A 175 3.44 -35.15 15.57
N ASN A 176 3.85 -35.98 16.53
CA ASN A 176 5.04 -35.72 17.36
C ASN A 176 6.31 -36.07 16.59
N PRO A 177 7.34 -35.22 16.67
CA PRO A 177 8.57 -35.66 17.35
C PRO A 177 8.73 -35.00 18.73
N LYS A 178 9.53 -35.63 19.61
CA LYS A 178 9.84 -35.08 20.94
C LYS A 178 10.62 -33.75 20.79
N PRO A 179 10.24 -32.66 21.48
CA PRO A 179 10.96 -31.40 21.39
C PRO A 179 12.36 -31.54 22.02
N SER A 180 13.40 -31.39 21.20
CA SER A 180 14.79 -31.37 21.67
C SER A 180 15.03 -30.16 22.59
N THR A 181 16.01 -30.27 23.49
CA THR A 181 16.34 -29.20 24.45
C THR A 181 16.69 -27.87 23.75
N GLN A 182 17.27 -27.95 22.55
CA GLN A 182 17.57 -26.80 21.68
C GLN A 182 16.33 -26.00 21.28
N ALA A 183 15.19 -26.65 21.01
CA ALA A 183 13.97 -25.98 20.57
C ALA A 183 13.41 -25.00 21.63
N LYS A 184 13.62 -25.29 22.92
CA LYS A 184 13.29 -24.36 24.01
C LYS A 184 14.24 -23.16 24.04
N GLY A 185 15.54 -23.37 23.79
CA GLY A 185 16.54 -22.31 23.71
C GLY A 185 16.25 -21.30 22.61
N VAL A 186 15.95 -21.75 21.38
CA VAL A 186 15.57 -20.86 20.26
C VAL A 186 14.34 -20.02 20.60
N GLY A 187 13.37 -20.58 21.32
CA GLY A 187 12.20 -19.85 21.79
C GLY A 187 12.55 -18.70 22.75
N LEU A 188 13.47 -18.94 23.68
CA LEU A 188 13.93 -17.93 24.65
C LEU A 188 14.77 -16.83 23.97
N LEU A 189 15.76 -17.19 23.15
CA LEU A 189 16.59 -16.23 22.40
C LEU A 189 15.76 -15.32 21.49
N LYS A 190 14.69 -15.86 20.88
CA LYS A 190 13.72 -15.07 20.08
C LYS A 190 12.93 -14.08 20.94
N GLN A 191 12.62 -14.42 22.19
CA GLN A 191 11.99 -13.50 23.15
C GLN A 191 12.97 -12.43 23.67
N GLU A 192 14.22 -12.79 23.94
CA GLU A 192 15.30 -11.85 24.29
C GLU A 192 15.49 -10.80 23.19
N GLY A 193 15.67 -11.23 21.93
CA GLY A 193 15.80 -10.34 20.78
C GLY A 193 14.60 -9.41 20.61
N ASN A 194 13.37 -9.93 20.76
CA ASN A 194 12.15 -9.10 20.76
C ASN A 194 12.11 -8.08 21.91
N GLY A 195 12.66 -8.42 23.08
CA GLY A 195 12.80 -7.51 24.22
C GLY A 195 13.82 -6.40 23.98
N LEU A 196 14.96 -6.74 23.38
CA LEU A 196 16.02 -5.79 23.01
C LEU A 196 15.54 -4.79 21.94
N VAL A 197 14.78 -5.25 20.94
CA VAL A 197 14.11 -4.37 19.95
C VAL A 197 13.16 -3.37 20.64
N LYS A 198 12.40 -3.79 21.65
CA LYS A 198 11.53 -2.88 22.43
C LYS A 198 12.31 -1.86 23.25
N LYS A 199 13.55 -2.18 23.66
CA LYS A 199 14.48 -1.26 24.36
C LYS A 199 15.28 -0.36 23.41
N GLY A 200 15.18 -0.56 22.09
CA GLY A 200 16.00 0.15 21.10
C GLY A 200 17.43 -0.39 20.94
N LEU A 201 17.78 -1.50 21.59
CA LEU A 201 19.12 -2.11 21.56
C LEU A 201 19.28 -3.00 20.32
N PHE A 202 19.29 -2.36 19.14
CA PHE A 202 19.22 -3.05 17.85
C PHE A 202 20.46 -3.92 17.54
N GLN A 203 21.66 -3.55 17.99
CA GLN A 203 22.88 -4.33 17.77
C GLN A 203 22.87 -5.65 18.56
N GLU A 204 22.48 -5.61 19.84
CA GLU A 204 22.32 -6.82 20.67
C GLU A 204 21.20 -7.72 20.11
N ALA A 205 20.11 -7.11 19.61
CA ALA A 205 19.05 -7.85 18.94
C ALA A 205 19.51 -8.54 17.65
N LEU A 206 20.41 -7.93 16.85
CA LEU A 206 21.01 -8.57 15.67
C LEU A 206 21.79 -9.85 16.05
N GLN A 207 22.57 -9.80 17.13
CA GLN A 207 23.30 -10.96 17.64
C GLN A 207 22.31 -12.08 18.02
N LYS A 208 21.31 -11.76 18.84
CA LYS A 208 20.29 -12.73 19.28
C LYS A 208 19.48 -13.35 18.15
N TYR A 209 19.09 -12.58 17.14
CA TYR A 209 18.42 -13.14 15.96
C TYR A 209 19.37 -13.97 15.08
N SER A 210 20.67 -13.68 15.08
CA SER A 210 21.68 -14.47 14.35
C SER A 210 21.99 -15.79 15.05
N GLU A 211 22.07 -15.81 16.39
CA GLU A 211 22.08 -17.03 17.21
C GLU A 211 20.85 -17.91 16.90
N CYS A 212 19.66 -17.30 16.86
CA CYS A 212 18.43 -18.01 16.52
C CYS A 212 18.46 -18.60 15.09
N LEU A 213 19.00 -17.87 14.11
CA LEU A 213 19.08 -18.30 12.70
C LEU A 213 20.15 -19.40 12.49
N ALA A 214 21.24 -19.38 13.26
CA ALA A 214 22.23 -20.46 13.25
C ALA A 214 21.65 -21.79 13.78
N LEU A 215 20.68 -21.72 14.69
CA LEU A 215 19.97 -22.89 15.25
C LEU A 215 18.72 -23.29 14.45
N LYS A 216 18.10 -22.34 13.73
CA LYS A 216 16.92 -22.57 12.89
C LYS A 216 16.91 -21.59 11.70
N PRO A 217 17.55 -21.94 10.57
CA PRO A 217 17.59 -21.06 9.40
C PRO A 217 16.20 -20.84 8.76
N ASP A 218 15.30 -21.83 8.81
CA ASP A 218 14.03 -21.80 8.06
C ASP A 218 12.92 -20.94 8.69
N ASP A 219 13.23 -20.12 9.70
CA ASP A 219 12.24 -19.27 10.38
C ASP A 219 12.16 -17.87 9.73
N CYS A 220 11.26 -17.71 8.76
CA CYS A 220 10.99 -16.42 8.11
C CYS A 220 10.71 -15.26 9.08
N ALA A 221 10.16 -15.53 10.28
CA ALA A 221 9.92 -14.48 11.28
C ALA A 221 11.22 -14.00 11.97
N LEU A 222 12.29 -14.81 12.01
CA LEU A 222 13.62 -14.37 12.44
C LEU A 222 14.24 -13.42 11.43
N TYR A 223 14.34 -13.82 10.15
CA TYR A 223 14.88 -12.98 9.07
C TYR A 223 14.17 -11.63 9.00
N THR A 224 12.83 -11.64 8.97
CA THR A 224 12.09 -10.37 8.91
C THR A 224 12.33 -9.50 10.15
N ASN A 225 12.49 -10.05 11.36
CA ASN A 225 12.77 -9.25 12.56
C ASN A 225 14.20 -8.74 12.62
N ARG A 226 15.19 -9.53 12.17
CA ARG A 226 16.58 -9.10 12.04
C ARG A 226 16.72 -7.94 11.03
N ALA A 227 15.99 -8.01 9.91
CA ALA A 227 15.89 -6.89 8.96
C ALA A 227 15.36 -5.58 9.58
N VAL A 228 14.49 -5.59 10.60
CA VAL A 228 14.05 -4.36 11.28
C VAL A 228 15.20 -3.70 12.04
N CYS A 229 16.07 -4.51 12.65
CA CYS A 229 17.23 -4.00 13.37
C CYS A 229 18.23 -3.37 12.40
N TYR A 230 18.51 -4.04 11.28
CA TYR A 230 19.32 -3.47 10.19
C TYR A 230 18.72 -2.17 9.62
N LEU A 231 17.41 -2.11 9.36
CA LEU A 231 16.72 -0.87 8.94
C LEU A 231 16.86 0.28 9.96
N LYS A 232 16.82 -0.04 11.26
CA LYS A 232 16.98 0.95 12.34
C LYS A 232 18.42 1.40 12.56
N LEU A 233 19.39 0.60 12.10
CA LEU A 233 20.82 0.92 12.10
C LEU A 233 21.30 1.54 10.77
N LEU A 234 20.39 1.76 9.81
CA LEU A 234 20.68 2.27 8.45
C LEU A 234 21.50 1.30 7.56
N ASN A 235 21.70 0.06 8.01
CA ASN A 235 22.33 -1.05 7.27
C ASN A 235 21.36 -1.62 6.22
N PHE A 236 21.11 -0.83 5.16
CA PHE A 236 20.02 -1.13 4.24
C PHE A 236 20.30 -2.30 3.28
N GLU A 237 21.55 -2.64 2.99
CA GLU A 237 21.86 -3.76 2.08
C GLU A 237 21.67 -5.12 2.80
N GLU A 238 22.06 -5.22 4.07
CA GLU A 238 21.81 -6.35 4.95
C GLU A 238 20.31 -6.52 5.23
N ALA A 239 19.61 -5.41 5.50
CA ALA A 239 18.15 -5.41 5.64
C ALA A 239 17.43 -5.97 4.41
N LYS A 240 17.92 -5.62 3.21
CA LYS A 240 17.42 -6.15 1.93
C LYS A 240 17.70 -7.65 1.81
N GLN A 241 18.93 -8.11 2.07
CA GLN A 241 19.32 -9.53 2.00
C GLN A 241 18.49 -10.43 2.95
N ASP A 242 18.24 -9.96 4.18
CA ASP A 242 17.35 -10.68 5.11
C ASP A 242 15.91 -10.74 4.60
N CYS A 243 15.40 -9.66 3.99
CA CYS A 243 14.06 -9.69 3.42
C CYS A 243 13.96 -10.54 2.15
N ASP A 244 14.99 -10.58 1.31
CA ASP A 244 15.07 -11.50 0.16
C ASP A 244 15.15 -12.97 0.62
N SER A 245 15.74 -13.24 1.79
CA SER A 245 15.76 -14.56 2.41
C SER A 245 14.40 -14.93 3.00
N ALA A 246 13.74 -13.99 3.69
CA ALA A 246 12.37 -14.16 4.15
C ALA A 246 11.36 -14.42 3.01
N ILE A 247 11.46 -13.68 1.90
CA ILE A 247 10.56 -13.86 0.73
C ILE A 247 10.80 -15.19 0.01
N ARG A 248 12.03 -15.75 0.06
CA ARG A 248 12.32 -17.10 -0.44
C ARG A 248 11.69 -18.21 0.41
N LEU A 249 11.53 -17.98 1.72
CA LEU A 249 10.89 -18.92 2.65
C LEU A 249 9.35 -18.78 2.69
N ASP A 250 8.84 -17.56 2.58
CA ASP A 250 7.42 -17.24 2.52
C ASP A 250 7.16 -16.16 1.45
N PRO A 251 6.83 -16.58 0.22
CA PRO A 251 6.49 -15.67 -0.88
C PRO A 251 5.25 -14.80 -0.63
N THR A 252 4.47 -15.07 0.41
CA THR A 252 3.27 -14.28 0.79
C THR A 252 3.55 -13.22 1.87
N ASN A 253 4.79 -13.16 2.39
CA ASN A 253 5.11 -12.40 3.59
C ASN A 253 5.07 -10.87 3.40
N LYS A 254 3.89 -10.27 3.56
CA LYS A 254 3.67 -8.81 3.45
C LYS A 254 4.64 -7.98 4.31
N LYS A 255 5.09 -8.49 5.46
CA LYS A 255 6.09 -7.80 6.32
C LYS A 255 7.50 -7.82 5.72
N ALA A 256 7.91 -8.92 5.08
CA ALA A 256 9.20 -9.02 4.38
C ALA A 256 9.26 -8.07 3.18
N PHE A 257 8.22 -8.06 2.33
CA PHE A 257 8.13 -7.13 1.22
C PHE A 257 8.18 -5.67 1.68
N TYR A 258 7.48 -5.30 2.76
CA TYR A 258 7.52 -3.94 3.32
C TYR A 258 8.92 -3.54 3.80
N ARG A 259 9.59 -4.42 4.54
CA ARG A 259 10.94 -4.18 5.08
C ARG A 259 11.98 -4.09 3.95
N ARG A 260 11.88 -4.91 2.90
CA ARG A 260 12.67 -4.79 1.67
C ARG A 260 12.44 -3.46 0.95
N ALA A 261 11.19 -2.99 0.93
CA ALA A 261 10.83 -1.74 0.29
C ALA A 261 11.47 -0.54 1.02
N LEU A 262 11.39 -0.50 2.36
CA LEU A 262 12.10 0.50 3.18
C LEU A 262 13.62 0.46 2.97
N ALA A 263 14.21 -0.73 2.84
CA ALA A 263 15.63 -0.89 2.54
C ALA A 263 16.01 -0.28 1.18
N PHE A 264 15.23 -0.55 0.12
CA PHE A 264 15.45 0.09 -1.19
C PHE A 264 15.30 1.61 -1.16
N LYS A 265 14.37 2.17 -0.35
CA LYS A 265 14.26 3.63 -0.15
C LYS A 265 15.52 4.19 0.52
N GLY A 266 16.04 3.53 1.56
CA GLY A 266 17.29 3.90 2.23
C GLY A 266 18.51 3.86 1.30
N LEU A 267 18.67 2.77 0.54
CA LEU A 267 19.74 2.62 -0.46
C LEU A 267 19.71 3.70 -1.55
N GLN A 268 18.52 4.15 -1.95
CA GLN A 268 18.38 5.27 -2.89
C GLN A 268 18.81 6.60 -2.27
N VAL A 269 18.42 6.88 -1.02
CA VAL A 269 18.85 8.09 -0.30
C VAL A 269 20.37 8.14 -0.17
N ILE A 270 21.03 7.05 0.23
CA ILE A 270 22.50 6.98 0.33
C ILE A 270 23.19 7.18 -1.03
N LYS A 271 22.55 6.80 -2.14
CA LYS A 271 23.11 6.93 -3.51
C LYS A 271 22.81 8.28 -4.19
N LEU A 272 22.07 9.19 -3.55
CA LEU A 272 21.82 10.52 -4.10
C LEU A 272 22.96 11.50 -3.72
N PRO A 273 23.38 12.39 -4.64
CA PRO A 273 24.40 13.39 -4.34
C PRO A 273 23.91 14.39 -3.27
N PRO A 274 24.81 14.99 -2.46
CA PRO A 274 24.43 15.83 -1.33
C PRO A 274 23.46 16.97 -1.66
N SER A 275 23.54 17.52 -2.87
CA SER A 275 22.65 18.57 -3.39
C SER A 275 21.17 18.16 -3.45
N ARG A 276 20.84 16.87 -3.47
CA ARG A 276 19.45 16.36 -3.40
C ARG A 276 19.00 15.95 -1.99
N LEU A 277 19.91 15.87 -1.01
CA LEU A 277 19.57 15.43 0.34
C LEU A 277 18.84 16.52 1.15
N LEU A 278 19.21 17.80 0.99
CA LEU A 278 18.61 18.91 1.75
C LEU A 278 17.08 19.00 1.58
N GLY A 279 16.54 18.66 0.41
CA GLY A 279 15.10 18.68 0.16
C GLY A 279 14.29 17.57 0.83
N LEU A 280 14.93 16.49 1.28
CA LEU A 280 14.25 15.31 1.81
C LEU A 280 14.20 15.26 3.36
N PHE A 281 15.18 15.85 4.04
CA PHE A 281 15.25 15.83 5.52
C PHE A 281 14.14 16.64 6.21
N ILE A 282 13.49 17.58 5.50
CA ILE A 282 12.43 18.45 6.05
C ILE A 282 11.11 17.68 6.34
N ASN A 283 10.90 16.50 5.74
CA ASN A 283 9.66 15.72 5.85
C ASN A 283 9.80 14.44 6.70
N LEU A 284 10.76 14.39 7.63
CA LEU A 284 11.10 13.19 8.41
C LEU A 284 11.36 13.47 9.92
N SER A 285 10.91 14.63 10.41
CA SER A 285 10.87 15.03 11.83
C SER A 285 9.42 15.16 12.30
#